data_AF-A0A3C0UQ25-F1
#
_entry.id   AF-A0A3C0UQ25-F1
#
_cell.length_a   1.000
_cell.length_b   1.000
_cell.length_c   1.000
_cell.angle_alpha   90.00
_cell.angle_beta   90.00
_cell.angle_gamma   90.00
#
_symmetry.space_group_name_H-M   'P 1'
#
loop_
_entity.id
_entity.type
_entity.pdbx_description
1 polymer ?
#
loop_
_entity_poly.entity_id
_entity_poly.type
_entity_poly.pdbx_seq_one_letter_code
_entity_poly.pdbx_strand_id
1 'polypeptide(L)' 'IAHKTGTLTYIRGDAGIIFTQKPFVISVFVRGTDLNRAETIIAEIGKIAYEALK' A
#
# COMPACT_ATOMS: atom_id res chain seq x y z
N ILE A 1 4.21 3.50 10.28
CA ILE A 1 4.08 3.96 8.87
C ILE A 1 3.35 5.30 8.90
N ALA A 2 3.76 6.26 8.06
CA ALA A 2 2.95 7.44 7.75
C ALA A 2 2.40 7.26 6.33
N HIS A 3 1.09 7.34 6.13
CA HIS A 3 0.48 7.02 4.83
C HIS A 3 -0.76 7.86 4.53
N LYS A 4 -1.14 7.89 3.26
CA LYS A 4 -2.31 8.58 2.74
C LYS A 4 -3.04 7.68 1.73
N THR A 5 -4.28 7.36 2.07
CA THR A 5 -5.20 6.66 1.17
C THR A 5 -5.80 7.60 0.12
N GLY A 6 -6.04 7.06 -1.08
CA GLY A 6 -6.71 7.70 -2.20
C GLY A 6 -7.82 6.81 -2.75
N THR A 7 -8.99 7.40 -3.01
CA THR A 7 -10.17 6.66 -3.50
C THR A 7 -10.74 7.34 -4.75
N LEU A 8 -10.86 6.57 -5.81
CA LEU A 8 -11.68 6.86 -7.00
C LEU A 8 -12.57 5.64 -7.27
N THR A 9 -13.68 5.80 -7.99
CA THR A 9 -14.72 4.76 -8.16
C THR A 9 -14.17 3.39 -8.57
N TYR A 10 -13.05 3.35 -9.29
CA TYR A 10 -12.43 2.12 -9.79
C TYR A 10 -10.97 1.92 -9.32
N ILE A 11 -10.43 2.82 -8.50
CA ILE A 11 -9.01 2.80 -8.08
C ILE A 11 -8.92 3.01 -6.58
N ARG A 12 -8.16 2.13 -5.91
CA ARG A 12 -7.74 2.32 -4.52
C ARG A 12 -6.23 2.47 -4.48
N GLY A 13 -5.79 3.57 -3.88
CA GLY A 13 -4.39 3.90 -3.72
C GLY A 13 -4.01 4.04 -2.25
N ASP A 14 -2.79 3.66 -1.92
CA ASP A 14 -2.16 4.00 -0.65
C ASP A 14 -0.68 4.33 -0.88
N ALA A 15 -0.26 5.49 -0.39
CA ALA A 15 1.11 5.95 -0.49
C ALA A 15 1.63 6.30 0.90
N GLY A 16 2.84 5.87 1.24
CA GLY A 16 3.38 6.09 2.57
C GLY A 16 4.89 5.93 2.70
N ILE A 17 5.39 6.35 3.85
CA ILE A 17 6.77 6.19 4.32
C ILE A 17 6.77 5.12 5.41
N ILE A 18 7.55 4.07 5.18
CA ILE A 18 7.76 2.98 6.13
C ILE A 18 9.07 3.26 6.87
N PHE A 19 8.98 3.46 8.18
CA PHE A 19 10.14 3.68 9.02
C PHE A 19 10.68 2.33 9.52
N THR A 20 11.84 1.93 8.99
CA THR A 20 12.64 0.77 9.43
C THR A 20 14.08 1.23 9.72
N GLN A 21 15.04 0.31 9.93
CA GLN A 21 16.46 0.69 9.99
C GLN A 21 16.94 1.33 8.68
N LYS A 22 16.30 0.99 7.56
CA LYS A 22 16.50 1.61 6.23
C LYS A 22 15.14 2.09 5.70
N PRO A 23 14.70 3.30 6.09
CA PRO A 23 13.39 3.81 5.71
C PRO A 23 13.18 3.81 4.19
N PHE A 24 11.95 3.51 3.77
CA PHE A 24 11.60 3.50 2.34
C PHE A 24 10.20 4.08 2.10
N VAL A 25 9.96 4.47 0.85
CA VAL A 25 8.67 4.98 0.38
C VAL A 25 7.98 3.87 -0.42
N ILE A 26 6.67 3.77 -0.25
CA ILE A 26 5.81 2.84 -1.01
C ILE A 26 4.61 3.60 -1.57
N SER A 27 4.20 3.23 -2.79
CA SER A 27 2.98 3.72 -3.41
C SER A 27 2.33 2.57 -4.18
N VAL A 28 1.13 2.20 -3.77
CA VAL A 28 0.38 1.06 -4.32
C VAL A 28 -0.93 1.57 -4.89
N PHE A 29 -1.23 1.19 -6.13
CA PHE A 29 -2.51 1.46 -6.78
C PHE A 29 -3.12 0.15 -7.28
N VAL A 30 -4.37 -0.10 -6.88
CA VAL A 30 -5.14 -1.28 -7.27
C VAL A 30 -6.38 -0.83 -8.02
N ARG A 31 -6.63 -1.45 -9.17
CA ARG A 31 -7.76 -1.16 -10.06
C ARG A 31 -8.47 -2.46 -10.44
N GLY A 32 -9.76 -2.37 -10.72
CA GLY A 32 -10.51 -3.46 -11.37
C GLY A 32 -11.00 -4.54 -10.41
N THR A 33 -11.17 -4.21 -9.15
CA THR A 33 -11.70 -5.11 -8.12
C THR A 33 -12.53 -4.33 -7.10
N ASP A 34 -13.30 -5.02 -6.27
CA ASP A 34 -14.03 -4.41 -5.16
C ASP A 34 -13.10 -3.84 -4.07
N LEU A 35 -13.67 -3.01 -3.19
CA LEU A 35 -12.93 -2.33 -2.13
C LEU A 35 -12.17 -3.30 -1.21
N ASN A 36 -12.83 -4.34 -0.71
CA ASN A 36 -12.24 -5.25 0.28
C ASN A 36 -11.06 -5.99 -0.33
N ARG A 37 -11.20 -6.45 -1.59
CA ARG A 37 -10.11 -7.11 -2.29
C ARG A 37 -8.97 -6.15 -2.60
N ALA A 38 -9.26 -4.91 -2.97
CA ALA A 38 -8.23 -3.90 -3.20
C ALA A 38 -7.42 -3.58 -1.94
N GLU A 39 -8.07 -3.40 -0.80
CA GLU A 39 -7.42 -3.18 0.49
C GLU A 39 -6.58 -4.38 0.93
N THR A 40 -7.08 -5.60 0.69
CA THR A 40 -6.31 -6.83 0.95
C THR A 40 -5.03 -6.86 0.13
N ILE A 41 -5.11 -6.55 -1.17
CA ILE A 41 -3.94 -6.50 -2.06
C ILE A 41 -2.92 -5.44 -1.59
N ILE A 42 -3.40 -4.25 -1.21
CA ILE A 42 -2.53 -3.18 -0.69
C ILE A 42 -1.80 -3.65 0.58
N ALA A 43 -2.50 -4.30 1.51
CA ALA A 43 -1.92 -4.82 2.74
C ALA A 43 -0.88 -5.92 2.47
N GLU A 44 -1.17 -6.86 1.57
CA GLU A 44 -0.24 -7.94 1.19
C GLU A 44 1.03 -7.37 0.55
N ILE A 45 0.91 -6.41 -0.38
CA ILE A 45 2.07 -5.74 -1.00
C ILE A 45 2.88 -4.99 0.06
N GLY A 46 2.21 -4.27 0.97
CA GLY A 46 2.88 -3.57 2.07
C GLY A 46 3.66 -4.52 2.98
N LYS A 47 3.10 -5.68 3.30
CA LYS A 47 3.78 -6.73 4.08
C LYS A 47 4.99 -7.28 3.35
N ILE A 48 4.85 -7.64 2.06
CA ILE A 48 5.96 -8.16 1.24
C ILE A 48 7.11 -7.15 1.19
N ALA A 49 6.80 -5.87 0.94
CA ALA A 49 7.80 -4.81 0.89
C ALA A 49 8.51 -4.63 2.24
N TYR A 50 7.75 -4.63 3.35
CA TYR A 50 8.33 -4.55 4.68
C TYR A 50 9.24 -5.74 4.98
N GLU A 51 8.83 -6.97 4.70
CA GLU A 51 9.64 -8.15 4.96
C GLU A 51 10.92 -8.20 4.10
N ALA A 52 10.87 -7.69 2.88
CA ALA A 52 12.01 -7.64 1.97
C ALA A 52 13.00 -6.50 2.28
N LEU A 53 12.54 -5.40 2.90
CA LEU A 53 13.32 -4.16 3.05
C LEU A 53 13.56 -3.72 4.51
N LYS A 54 13.01 -4.43 5.50
CA LYS A 54 13.17 -4.09 6.93
C LYS A 54 14.59 -4.26 7.47
#